data_AF-A0A6N7Z6G7-F1
#
_entry.id   AF-A0A6N7Z6G7-F1
#
_cell.length_a   1.000
_cell.length_b   1.000
_cell.length_c   1.000
_cell.angle_alpha   90.00
_cell.angle_beta   90.00
_cell.angle_gamma   90.00
#
_symmetry.space_group_name_H-M   'P 1'
#
loop_
_entity.id
_entity.type
_entity.pdbx_description
1 polymer ?
#
loop_
_entity_poly.entity_id
_entity_poly.type
_entity_poly.pdbx_seq_one_letter_code
_entity_poly.pdbx_strand_id
1 'polypeptide(L)'
;MNVIVEADGGSRGNPGPAGYGAVVKDAETGSILAERKEGLGVATNNVAEYTGLIAGLTAAAELGASTVDVRMDSKLVVEQMSGRWKVKHAALQSLAQQARELAARFDQVRYEWIPRARNAHADRLANEAMDAQTTPASTPARWTGAQGKPTRFLLLRHGQTELSIDRRYSGRGDLPLTEVGRQQAAAAAKRLAGMAGGEPIPVVSSPLTRTLQTAQAVADAIGVRVETNQGLVETDFGEWEGLTFREAAERDPELHGRWLRDSSVPPPGGESFDRVHRRVLAVRDELVASYAERTVVVVSHVTPIKSLLRLGLDAGPSLLFRLHLDLAALSIVEFYPDGNASVRLVNDTCHLA
;
A
#
# COMPACT_ATOMS: atom_id res chain seq x y z
N MET A 1 -27.04 -33.73 24.53
CA MET A 1 -26.87 -33.70 23.05
C MET A 1 -25.39 -33.90 22.72
N ASN A 2 -25.08 -34.71 21.70
CA ASN A 2 -23.69 -34.99 21.31
C ASN A 2 -23.33 -34.19 20.07
N VAL A 3 -22.21 -33.48 20.11
CA VAL A 3 -21.78 -32.62 19.00
C VAL A 3 -20.33 -32.83 18.64
N ILE A 4 -20.00 -32.55 17.38
CA ILE A 4 -18.63 -32.46 16.88
C ILE A 4 -18.28 -30.97 16.76
N VAL A 5 -17.14 -30.57 17.30
CA VAL A 5 -16.59 -29.22 17.13
C VAL A 5 -15.36 -29.30 16.24
N GLU A 6 -15.44 -28.71 15.06
CA GLU A 6 -14.30 -28.52 14.16
C GLU A 6 -13.83 -27.07 14.26
N ALA A 7 -12.53 -26.84 14.48
CA ALA A 7 -11.98 -25.49 14.60
C ALA A 7 -10.61 -25.38 13.92
N ASP A 8 -10.33 -24.19 13.40
CA ASP A 8 -9.05 -23.81 12.78
C ASP A 8 -8.75 -22.34 13.08
N GLY A 9 -7.49 -21.96 12.96
CA GLY A 9 -7.04 -20.58 13.06
C GLY A 9 -5.73 -20.35 12.30
N GLY A 10 -5.59 -19.17 11.71
CA GLY A 10 -4.43 -18.83 10.91
C GLY A 10 -4.01 -17.37 11.08
N SER A 11 -2.81 -17.07 10.58
CA SER A 11 -2.22 -15.74 10.53
C SER A 11 -1.49 -15.52 9.20
N ARG A 12 -1.75 -14.40 8.53
CA ARG A 12 -1.06 -13.95 7.31
C ARG A 12 0.29 -13.32 7.67
N GLY A 13 1.35 -14.13 7.65
CA GLY A 13 2.60 -13.80 8.37
C GLY A 13 2.41 -14.08 9.86
N ASN A 14 3.38 -14.72 10.52
CA ASN A 14 3.21 -15.23 11.88
C ASN A 14 4.26 -14.61 12.83
N PRO A 15 3.93 -13.54 13.59
CA PRO A 15 2.60 -12.93 13.75
C PRO A 15 2.17 -12.01 12.58
N GLY A 16 0.86 -11.82 12.42
CA GLY A 16 0.25 -11.03 11.35
C GLY A 16 -1.28 -11.02 11.45
N PRO A 17 -2.01 -10.48 10.45
CA PRO A 17 -3.47 -10.50 10.43
C PRO A 17 -4.00 -11.93 10.58
N ALA A 18 -4.72 -12.18 11.67
CA ALA A 18 -5.08 -13.52 12.12
C ALA A 18 -6.58 -13.65 12.34
N GLY A 19 -7.13 -14.84 12.15
CA GLY A 19 -8.55 -15.12 12.29
C GLY A 19 -8.81 -16.58 12.59
N TYR A 20 -9.98 -16.88 13.15
CA TYR A 20 -10.40 -18.24 13.47
C TYR A 20 -11.71 -18.60 12.79
N GLY A 21 -11.95 -19.90 12.67
CA GLY A 21 -13.21 -20.48 12.26
C GLY A 21 -13.54 -21.68 13.14
N ALA A 22 -14.82 -21.82 13.52
CA ALA A 22 -15.32 -22.95 14.28
C ALA A 22 -16.72 -23.35 13.80
N VAL A 23 -16.97 -24.66 13.75
CA VAL A 23 -18.22 -25.27 13.31
C VAL A 23 -18.65 -26.30 14.34
N VAL A 24 -19.90 -26.20 14.80
CA VAL A 24 -20.54 -27.21 15.65
C VAL A 24 -21.49 -28.02 14.79
N LYS A 25 -21.33 -29.34 14.78
CA LYS A 25 -22.19 -30.27 14.04
C LYS A 25 -22.87 -31.24 14.98
N ASP A 26 -24.08 -31.64 14.63
CA ASP A 26 -24.76 -32.76 15.29
C ASP A 26 -23.98 -34.06 15.02
N ALA A 27 -23.66 -34.81 16.08
CA ALA A 27 -22.78 -35.97 15.95
C ALA A 27 -23.43 -37.15 15.21
N GLU A 28 -24.77 -37.24 15.17
CA GLU A 28 -25.50 -38.34 14.54
C GLU A 28 -25.78 -38.05 13.06
N THR A 29 -26.25 -36.84 12.77
CA THR A 29 -26.69 -36.45 11.42
C THR A 29 -25.61 -35.74 10.61
N GLY A 30 -24.57 -35.19 11.28
CA GLY A 30 -23.54 -34.36 10.65
C GLY A 30 -24.02 -32.96 10.26
N SER A 31 -25.26 -32.59 10.60
CA SER A 31 -25.86 -31.29 10.28
C SER A 31 -25.14 -30.17 11.03
N ILE A 32 -24.92 -29.03 10.36
CA ILE A 32 -24.31 -27.85 11.00
C ILE A 32 -25.34 -27.20 11.92
N LEU A 33 -24.98 -27.03 13.19
CA LEU A 33 -25.80 -26.42 14.23
C LEU A 33 -25.39 -24.97 14.51
N ALA A 34 -24.10 -24.67 14.39
CA ALA A 34 -23.57 -23.33 14.57
C ALA A 34 -22.24 -23.15 13.82
N GLU A 35 -22.02 -21.93 13.35
CA GLU A 35 -20.73 -21.45 12.85
C GLU A 35 -20.31 -20.22 13.66
N ARG A 36 -19.01 -20.09 13.92
CA ARG A 36 -18.38 -18.92 14.52
C ARG A 36 -17.12 -18.60 13.74
N LYS A 37 -16.91 -17.32 13.44
CA LYS A 37 -15.68 -16.84 12.83
C LYS A 37 -15.47 -15.39 13.23
N GLU A 38 -14.23 -15.01 13.49
CA GLU A 38 -13.89 -13.64 13.84
C GLU A 38 -12.44 -13.35 13.54
N GLY A 39 -12.19 -12.07 13.26
CA GLY A 39 -10.87 -11.53 13.10
C GLY A 39 -10.22 -11.13 14.42
N LEU A 40 -8.93 -11.41 14.59
CA LEU A 40 -8.19 -11.21 15.85
C LEU A 40 -7.17 -10.07 15.79
N GLY A 41 -7.18 -9.27 14.72
CA GLY A 41 -6.13 -8.29 14.44
C GLY A 41 -4.80 -8.99 14.19
N VAL A 42 -3.72 -8.49 14.81
CA VAL A 42 -2.39 -9.10 14.70
C VAL A 42 -2.20 -10.14 15.81
N ALA A 43 -2.13 -11.42 15.45
CA ALA A 43 -1.87 -12.52 16.38
C ALA A 43 -0.96 -13.59 15.74
N THR A 44 -0.66 -14.64 16.49
CA THR A 44 0.07 -15.82 15.97
C THR A 44 -0.90 -16.93 15.57
N ASN A 45 -0.48 -17.86 14.72
CA ASN A 45 -1.28 -19.04 14.35
C ASN A 45 -1.85 -19.76 15.59
N ASN A 46 -1.00 -20.07 16.57
CA ASN A 46 -1.42 -20.81 17.76
C ASN A 46 -2.45 -20.04 18.61
N VAL A 47 -2.35 -18.70 18.65
CA VAL A 47 -3.37 -17.87 19.33
C VAL A 47 -4.71 -17.96 18.59
N ALA A 48 -4.69 -17.92 17.25
CA ALA A 48 -5.90 -18.05 16.45
C ALA A 48 -6.54 -19.44 16.61
N GLU A 49 -5.75 -20.51 16.55
CA GLU A 49 -6.24 -21.89 16.71
C GLU A 49 -6.90 -22.10 18.08
N TYR A 50 -6.26 -21.64 19.18
CA TYR A 50 -6.85 -21.71 20.52
C TYR A 50 -8.15 -20.90 20.63
N THR A 51 -8.19 -19.72 20.00
CA THR A 51 -9.39 -18.88 20.01
C THR A 51 -10.54 -19.54 19.25
N GLY A 52 -10.25 -20.20 18.12
CA GLY A 52 -11.22 -21.02 17.39
C GLY A 52 -11.79 -22.16 18.23
N LEU A 53 -10.93 -22.87 18.97
CA LEU A 53 -11.38 -23.90 19.91
C LEU A 53 -12.33 -23.33 20.98
N ILE A 54 -11.97 -22.21 21.60
CA ILE A 54 -12.78 -21.55 22.63
C ILE A 54 -14.15 -21.16 22.07
N ALA A 55 -14.18 -20.57 20.87
CA ALA A 55 -15.42 -20.19 20.21
C ALA A 55 -16.31 -21.40 19.90
N GLY A 56 -15.72 -22.51 19.42
CA GLY A 56 -16.42 -23.76 19.17
C GLY A 56 -17.01 -24.39 20.43
N LEU A 57 -16.24 -24.47 21.51
CA LEU A 57 -16.71 -24.97 22.82
C LEU A 57 -17.80 -24.08 23.40
N THR A 58 -17.69 -22.76 23.23
CA THR A 58 -18.72 -21.81 23.68
C THR A 58 -20.03 -22.04 22.93
N ALA A 59 -19.99 -22.14 21.61
CA ALA A 59 -21.17 -22.42 20.79
C ALA A 59 -21.80 -23.80 21.14
N ALA A 60 -21.00 -24.83 21.40
CA ALA A 60 -21.49 -26.12 21.86
C ALA A 60 -22.21 -26.02 23.22
N ALA A 61 -21.70 -25.21 24.14
CA ALA A 61 -22.31 -24.98 25.44
C ALA A 61 -23.63 -24.19 25.32
N GLU A 62 -23.69 -23.19 24.45
CA GLU A 62 -24.92 -22.42 24.14
C GLU A 62 -26.03 -23.32 23.56
N LEU A 63 -25.66 -24.34 22.79
CA LEU A 63 -26.58 -25.34 22.24
C LEU A 63 -27.02 -26.40 23.26
N GLY A 64 -26.49 -26.38 24.50
CA GLY A 64 -26.82 -27.36 25.52
C GLY A 64 -26.25 -28.75 25.25
N ALA A 65 -25.09 -28.84 24.57
CA ALA A 65 -24.41 -30.11 24.38
C ALA A 65 -23.97 -30.70 25.74
N SER A 66 -24.04 -32.03 25.85
CA SER A 66 -23.58 -32.80 27.01
C SER A 66 -22.23 -33.45 26.74
N THR A 67 -21.96 -33.85 25.50
CA THR A 67 -20.66 -34.39 25.08
C THR A 67 -20.16 -33.71 23.80
N VAL A 68 -18.84 -33.53 23.70
CA VAL A 68 -18.20 -32.83 22.59
C VAL A 68 -16.99 -33.62 22.07
N ASP A 69 -17.00 -33.94 20.77
CA ASP A 69 -15.83 -34.43 20.05
C ASP A 69 -15.16 -33.27 19.30
N VAL A 70 -14.06 -32.74 19.85
CA VAL A 70 -13.26 -31.69 19.23
C VAL A 70 -12.32 -32.31 18.19
N ARG A 71 -12.39 -31.82 16.95
CA ARG A 71 -11.55 -32.23 15.82
C ARG A 71 -10.81 -31.02 15.25
N MET A 72 -9.49 -31.03 15.29
CA MET A 72 -8.67 -29.93 14.75
C MET A 72 -7.46 -30.48 14.01
N ASP A 73 -6.96 -29.73 13.03
CA ASP A 73 -5.70 -30.05 12.33
C ASP A 73 -4.46 -29.46 13.03
N SER A 74 -4.65 -28.66 14.09
CA SER A 74 -3.59 -28.26 15.02
C SER A 74 -3.21 -29.38 15.98
N LYS A 75 -2.14 -30.10 15.65
CA LYS A 75 -1.58 -31.13 16.55
C LYS A 75 -1.14 -30.52 17.89
N LEU A 76 -0.66 -29.28 17.89
CA LEU A 76 -0.25 -28.60 19.12
C LEU A 76 -1.41 -28.39 20.07
N VAL A 77 -2.54 -27.84 19.60
CA VAL A 77 -3.71 -27.59 20.44
C VAL A 77 -4.31 -28.91 20.93
N VAL A 78 -4.48 -29.90 20.05
CA VAL A 78 -5.02 -31.22 20.41
C VAL A 78 -4.20 -31.90 21.50
N GLU A 79 -2.87 -31.92 21.37
CA GLU A 79 -1.99 -32.58 22.34
C GLU A 79 -1.93 -31.84 23.68
N GLN A 80 -1.98 -30.52 23.67
CA GLN A 80 -1.99 -29.69 24.88
C GLN A 80 -3.32 -29.78 25.63
N MET A 81 -4.44 -29.81 24.92
CA MET A 81 -5.77 -29.95 25.51
C MET A 81 -6.07 -31.38 25.96
N SER A 82 -5.46 -32.37 25.32
CA SER A 82 -5.44 -33.76 25.82
C SER A 82 -4.55 -33.97 27.05
N GLY A 83 -3.82 -32.95 27.51
CA GLY A 83 -2.90 -33.04 28.65
C GLY A 83 -1.59 -33.79 28.37
N ARG A 84 -1.34 -34.20 27.11
CA ARG A 84 -0.12 -34.92 26.73
C ARG A 84 1.07 -33.97 26.61
N TRP A 85 0.85 -32.74 26.17
CA TRP A 85 1.89 -31.72 26.01
C TRP A 85 1.70 -30.52 26.96
N LYS A 86 2.81 -29.96 27.45
CA LYS A 86 2.78 -28.76 28.32
C LYS A 86 2.63 -27.47 27.50
N VAL A 87 1.81 -26.54 28.00
CA VAL A 87 1.67 -25.18 27.45
C VAL A 87 2.73 -24.27 28.07
N LYS A 88 3.80 -23.96 27.33
CA LYS A 88 4.94 -23.18 27.84
C LYS A 88 4.79 -21.66 27.68
N HIS A 89 4.15 -21.21 26.59
CA HIS A 89 4.02 -19.79 26.28
C HIS A 89 2.92 -19.14 27.13
N ALA A 90 3.25 -18.06 27.84
CA ALA A 90 2.33 -17.38 28.77
C ALA A 90 1.00 -16.96 28.11
N ALA A 91 1.04 -16.41 26.89
CA ALA A 91 -0.17 -16.03 26.15
C ALA A 91 -1.09 -17.24 25.86
N LEU A 92 -0.52 -18.40 25.56
CA LEU A 92 -1.28 -19.64 25.32
C LEU A 92 -1.77 -20.28 26.62
N GLN A 93 -1.09 -20.05 27.75
CA GLN A 93 -1.53 -20.58 29.05
C GLN A 93 -2.90 -20.03 29.45
N SER A 94 -3.13 -18.73 29.23
CA SER A 94 -4.43 -18.10 29.50
C SER A 94 -5.53 -18.69 28.61
N LEU A 95 -5.28 -18.82 27.30
CA LEU A 95 -6.26 -19.41 26.37
C LEU A 95 -6.53 -20.89 26.66
N ALA A 96 -5.49 -21.67 26.96
CA ALA A 96 -5.65 -23.06 27.33
C ALA A 96 -6.44 -23.23 28.63
N GLN A 97 -6.27 -22.32 29.59
CA GLN A 97 -7.05 -22.32 30.83
C GLN A 97 -8.53 -22.03 30.55
N GLN A 98 -8.83 -21.02 29.74
CA GLN A 98 -10.22 -20.72 29.32
C GLN A 98 -10.86 -21.90 28.58
N ALA A 99 -10.14 -22.52 27.64
CA ALA A 99 -10.64 -23.70 26.94
C ALA A 99 -10.92 -24.87 27.89
N ARG A 100 -10.10 -25.07 28.94
CA ARG A 100 -10.34 -26.11 29.96
C ARG A 100 -11.56 -25.80 30.83
N GLU A 101 -11.75 -24.54 31.21
CA GLU A 101 -12.92 -24.11 31.99
C GLU A 101 -14.22 -24.32 31.20
N LEU A 102 -14.21 -24.02 29.89
CA LEU A 102 -15.32 -24.35 29.01
C LEU A 102 -15.53 -25.86 28.88
N ALA A 103 -14.44 -26.62 28.67
CA ALA A 103 -14.51 -28.08 28.55
C ALA A 103 -15.09 -28.76 29.80
N ALA A 104 -14.86 -28.19 30.99
CA ALA A 104 -15.38 -28.69 32.26
C ALA A 104 -16.91 -28.54 32.40
N ARG A 105 -17.58 -27.81 31.50
CA ARG A 105 -19.04 -27.66 31.48
C ARG A 105 -19.77 -28.83 30.81
N PHE A 106 -19.03 -29.73 30.18
CA PHE A 106 -19.56 -30.90 29.48
C PHE A 106 -19.28 -32.17 30.30
N ASP A 107 -20.14 -33.18 30.17
CA ASP A 107 -19.94 -34.49 30.80
C ASP A 107 -18.70 -35.18 30.25
N GLN A 108 -18.42 -34.98 28.96
CA GLN A 108 -17.24 -35.53 28.29
C GLN A 108 -16.79 -34.64 27.13
N VAL A 109 -15.48 -34.42 27.02
CA VAL A 109 -14.83 -33.82 25.85
C VAL A 109 -13.70 -34.72 25.36
N ARG A 110 -13.67 -35.01 24.06
CA ARG A 110 -12.56 -35.73 23.40
C ARG A 110 -11.87 -34.81 22.41
N TYR A 111 -10.55 -34.94 22.30
CA TYR A 111 -9.75 -34.17 21.36
C TYR A 111 -9.08 -35.14 20.37
N GLU A 112 -9.38 -34.94 19.08
CA GLU A 112 -8.87 -35.74 17.98
C GLU A 112 -8.15 -34.82 16.99
N TRP A 113 -6.94 -35.24 16.60
CA TRP A 113 -6.24 -34.59 15.50
C TRP A 113 -6.75 -35.17 14.18
N ILE A 114 -7.12 -34.30 13.25
CA ILE A 114 -7.55 -34.69 11.90
C ILE A 114 -6.64 -34.07 10.84
N PRO A 115 -6.45 -34.72 9.67
CA PRO A 115 -5.73 -34.09 8.56
C PRO A 115 -6.46 -32.82 8.08
N ARG A 116 -5.71 -31.80 7.65
CA ARG A 116 -6.24 -30.51 7.14
C ARG A 116 -7.34 -30.67 6.10
N ALA A 117 -7.20 -31.63 5.18
CA ALA A 117 -8.22 -31.93 4.16
C ALA A 117 -9.60 -32.32 4.75
N ARG A 118 -9.65 -32.78 6.01
CA ARG A 118 -10.89 -33.10 6.73
C ARG A 118 -11.39 -31.94 7.62
N ASN A 119 -10.61 -30.86 7.76
CA ASN A 119 -10.98 -29.64 8.51
C ASN A 119 -11.34 -28.45 7.58
N ALA A 120 -11.66 -28.74 6.31
CA ALA A 120 -11.83 -27.72 5.26
C ALA A 120 -12.90 -26.66 5.58
N HIS A 121 -13.92 -27.01 6.38
CA HIS A 121 -14.96 -26.06 6.73
C HIS A 121 -14.44 -25.00 7.73
N ALA A 122 -13.81 -25.42 8.83
CA ALA A 122 -13.24 -24.48 9.78
C ALA A 122 -12.10 -23.65 9.15
N ASP A 123 -11.27 -24.26 8.31
CA ASP A 123 -10.23 -23.57 7.52
C ASP A 123 -10.85 -22.50 6.60
N ARG A 124 -11.94 -22.81 5.89
CA ARG A 124 -12.66 -21.82 5.07
C ARG A 124 -13.12 -20.64 5.92
N LEU A 125 -13.74 -20.89 7.07
CA LEU A 125 -14.22 -19.82 7.97
C LEU A 125 -13.07 -18.97 8.53
N ALA A 126 -11.94 -19.59 8.88
CA ALA A 126 -10.75 -18.89 9.35
C ALA A 126 -10.13 -18.00 8.25
N ASN A 127 -10.07 -18.49 7.01
CA ASN A 127 -9.62 -17.69 5.86
C ASN A 127 -10.58 -16.53 5.58
N GLU A 128 -11.90 -16.76 5.58
CA GLU A 128 -12.89 -15.68 5.44
C GLU A 128 -12.75 -14.63 6.55
N ALA A 129 -12.46 -15.03 7.78
CA ALA A 129 -12.24 -14.10 8.90
C ALA A 129 -10.94 -13.31 8.78
N MET A 130 -9.84 -13.93 8.32
CA MET A 130 -8.60 -13.22 7.98
C MET A 130 -8.83 -12.23 6.84
N ASP A 131 -9.52 -12.67 5.79
CA ASP A 131 -9.73 -11.88 4.58
C ASP A 131 -10.70 -10.71 4.82
N ALA A 132 -11.71 -10.89 5.69
CA ALA A 132 -12.64 -9.83 6.10
C ALA A 132 -11.97 -8.74 6.97
N GLN A 133 -10.86 -9.04 7.64
CA GLN A 133 -10.06 -8.00 8.31
C GLN A 133 -9.18 -7.22 7.33
N THR A 134 -8.85 -7.83 6.20
CA THR A 134 -8.28 -7.14 5.03
C THR A 134 -9.33 -6.40 4.20
N THR A 135 -10.54 -6.16 4.73
CA THR A 135 -11.43 -5.16 4.11
C THR A 135 -10.62 -3.87 3.98
N PRO A 136 -10.42 -3.33 2.75
CA PRO A 136 -9.74 -2.06 2.61
C PRO A 136 -10.55 -1.08 3.45
N ALA A 137 -9.88 -0.39 4.38
CA ALA A 137 -10.48 0.60 5.25
C ALA A 137 -11.63 1.27 4.52
N SER A 138 -12.87 1.16 5.06
CA SER A 138 -14.04 1.86 4.53
C SER A 138 -13.55 3.25 4.16
N THR A 139 -13.57 3.58 2.87
CA THR A 139 -13.04 4.87 2.42
C THR A 139 -13.75 5.89 3.29
N PRO A 140 -13.04 6.66 4.13
CA PRO A 140 -13.69 7.59 5.03
C PRO A 140 -14.66 8.38 4.17
N ALA A 141 -15.93 8.44 4.60
CA ALA A 141 -17.01 9.04 3.84
C ALA A 141 -16.46 10.29 3.16
N ARG A 142 -16.40 10.28 1.81
CA ARG A 142 -15.75 11.34 1.05
C ARG A 142 -16.44 12.65 1.46
N TRP A 143 -15.77 13.48 2.25
CA TRP A 143 -16.15 14.87 2.53
C TRP A 143 -15.99 15.77 1.29
N THR A 144 -15.99 15.17 0.09
CA THR A 144 -15.73 15.82 -1.18
C THR A 144 -16.98 15.70 -2.04
N GLY A 145 -17.47 16.81 -2.59
CA GLY A 145 -18.56 16.82 -3.57
C GLY A 145 -18.18 16.27 -4.96
N ALA A 146 -16.96 15.76 -5.12
CA ALA A 146 -16.44 15.23 -6.37
C ALA A 146 -17.20 13.97 -6.81
N GLN A 147 -17.68 13.96 -8.05
CA GLN A 147 -18.44 12.87 -8.65
C GLN A 147 -17.56 11.96 -9.52
N GLY A 148 -17.91 10.67 -9.56
CA GLY A 148 -17.20 9.67 -10.37
C GLY A 148 -15.93 9.11 -9.75
N LYS A 149 -15.33 8.14 -10.46
CA LYS A 149 -14.04 7.55 -10.09
C LYS A 149 -12.91 8.39 -10.69
N PRO A 150 -11.95 8.87 -9.90
CA PRO A 150 -10.89 9.72 -10.43
C PRO A 150 -9.87 8.91 -11.22
N THR A 151 -9.18 9.59 -12.13
CA THR A 151 -7.86 9.14 -12.58
C THR A 151 -6.83 9.55 -11.54
N ARG A 152 -6.11 8.58 -10.98
CA ARG A 152 -5.12 8.79 -9.92
C ARG A 152 -3.72 8.79 -10.51
N PHE A 153 -2.97 9.87 -10.30
CA PHE A 153 -1.56 9.95 -10.67
C PHE A 153 -0.68 9.68 -9.45
N LEU A 154 0.22 8.71 -9.57
CA LEU A 154 1.32 8.44 -8.65
C LEU A 154 2.56 9.15 -9.20
N LEU A 155 2.82 10.36 -8.70
CA LEU A 155 3.90 11.23 -9.18
C LEU A 155 5.21 10.84 -8.50
N LEU A 156 6.15 10.30 -9.26
CA LEU A 156 7.45 9.89 -8.76
C LEU A 156 8.55 10.80 -9.34
N ARG A 157 9.32 11.44 -8.47
CA ARG A 157 10.53 12.15 -8.90
C ARG A 157 11.64 11.13 -9.21
N HIS A 158 12.46 11.39 -10.21
CA HIS A 158 13.66 10.56 -10.45
C HIS A 158 14.58 10.44 -9.21
N GLY A 159 15.35 9.36 -9.15
CA GLY A 159 16.41 9.17 -8.15
C GLY A 159 17.60 10.12 -8.35
N GLN A 160 18.56 10.08 -7.42
CA GLN A 160 19.74 10.96 -7.43
C GLN A 160 20.57 10.87 -8.74
N THR A 161 21.04 12.03 -9.19
CA THR A 161 22.07 12.20 -10.24
C THR A 161 23.27 12.97 -9.67
N GLU A 162 24.38 13.03 -10.43
CA GLU A 162 25.57 13.81 -10.02
C GLU A 162 25.25 15.29 -9.71
N LEU A 163 24.48 15.98 -10.57
CA LEU A 163 24.07 17.37 -10.31
C LEU A 163 23.15 17.52 -9.09
N SER A 164 22.46 16.46 -8.70
CA SER A 164 21.59 16.49 -7.51
C SER A 164 22.40 16.56 -6.21
N ILE A 165 23.61 15.98 -6.18
CA ILE A 165 24.50 15.97 -5.01
C ILE A 165 24.89 17.41 -4.66
N ASP A 166 25.31 18.16 -5.68
CA ASP A 166 25.77 19.55 -5.53
C ASP A 166 24.64 20.58 -5.55
N ARG A 167 23.37 20.14 -5.64
CA ARG A 167 22.17 20.99 -5.75
C ARG A 167 22.29 22.01 -6.90
N ARG A 168 22.80 21.53 -8.04
CA ARG A 168 22.92 22.29 -9.28
C ARG A 168 21.62 22.26 -10.08
N TYR A 169 21.37 23.31 -10.85
CA TYR A 169 20.26 23.31 -11.80
C TYR A 169 20.48 22.19 -12.82
N SER A 170 19.46 21.36 -12.99
CA SER A 170 19.48 20.15 -13.80
C SER A 170 18.20 20.13 -14.62
N GLY A 171 18.24 20.72 -15.80
CA GLY A 171 17.12 20.87 -16.71
C GLY A 171 17.11 19.78 -17.75
N ARG A 172 17.47 20.14 -18.98
CA ARG A 172 17.44 19.22 -20.13
C ARG A 172 18.73 18.42 -20.31
N GLY A 173 19.77 18.68 -19.52
CA GLY A 173 20.96 17.85 -19.50
C GLY A 173 20.59 16.38 -19.21
N ASP A 174 21.10 15.47 -20.03
CA ASP A 174 20.77 14.05 -19.92
C ASP A 174 21.83 13.30 -19.12
N LEU A 175 21.54 13.12 -17.83
CA LEU A 175 22.42 12.46 -16.88
C LEU A 175 21.79 11.16 -16.39
N PRO A 176 22.60 10.09 -16.19
CA PRO A 176 22.13 8.88 -15.57
C PRO A 176 21.97 9.04 -14.05
N LEU A 177 21.30 8.08 -13.43
CA LEU A 177 21.27 7.92 -11.99
C LEU A 177 22.65 7.52 -11.45
N THR A 178 22.99 8.05 -10.26
CA THR A 178 24.08 7.53 -9.45
C THR A 178 23.72 6.16 -8.88
N GLU A 179 24.66 5.50 -8.22
CA GLU A 179 24.37 4.23 -7.53
C GLU A 179 23.31 4.41 -6.43
N VAL A 180 23.39 5.49 -5.65
CA VAL A 180 22.35 5.87 -4.68
C VAL A 180 21.01 6.10 -5.39
N GLY A 181 21.03 6.77 -6.55
CA GLY A 181 19.82 6.99 -7.36
C GLY A 181 19.16 5.70 -7.83
N ARG A 182 19.94 4.68 -8.19
CA ARG A 182 19.40 3.35 -8.55
C ARG A 182 18.80 2.63 -7.35
N GLN A 183 19.43 2.71 -6.18
CA GLN A 183 18.89 2.15 -4.94
C GLN A 183 17.56 2.82 -4.55
N GLN A 184 17.50 4.15 -4.68
CA GLN A 184 16.26 4.92 -4.48
C GLN A 184 15.16 4.49 -5.47
N ALA A 185 15.50 4.33 -6.75
CA ALA A 185 14.55 3.85 -7.75
C ALA A 185 14.03 2.44 -7.44
N ALA A 186 14.91 1.52 -7.01
CA ALA A 186 14.52 0.17 -6.60
C ALA A 186 13.60 0.16 -5.37
N ALA A 187 13.87 1.02 -4.39
CA ALA A 187 13.03 1.18 -3.21
C ALA A 187 11.64 1.73 -3.56
N ALA A 188 11.58 2.74 -4.43
CA ALA A 188 10.32 3.28 -4.95
C ALA A 188 9.54 2.23 -5.75
N ALA A 189 10.23 1.44 -6.58
CA ALA A 189 9.65 0.34 -7.34
C ALA A 189 9.00 -0.71 -6.43
N LYS A 190 9.69 -1.14 -5.37
CA LYS A 190 9.14 -2.08 -4.38
C LYS A 190 7.85 -1.54 -3.74
N ARG A 191 7.83 -0.27 -3.37
CA ARG A 191 6.63 0.36 -2.80
C ARG A 191 5.48 0.41 -3.81
N LEU A 192 5.75 0.87 -5.03
CA LEU A 192 4.72 1.02 -6.06
C LEU A 192 4.15 -0.33 -6.50
N ALA A 193 4.98 -1.38 -6.59
CA ALA A 193 4.51 -2.74 -6.83
C ALA A 193 3.63 -3.25 -5.68
N GLY A 194 3.99 -2.96 -4.43
CA GLY A 194 3.14 -3.26 -3.26
C GLY A 194 1.80 -2.54 -3.30
N MET A 195 1.78 -1.27 -3.76
CA MET A 195 0.54 -0.50 -3.95
C MET A 195 -0.31 -1.03 -5.11
N ALA A 196 0.30 -1.65 -6.12
CA ALA A 196 -0.39 -2.23 -7.27
C ALA A 196 -1.16 -3.50 -6.93
N GLY A 197 -0.77 -4.22 -5.88
CA GLY A 197 -1.49 -5.42 -5.43
C GLY A 197 -1.59 -6.53 -6.47
N GLY A 198 -0.67 -6.57 -7.45
CA GLY A 198 -0.69 -7.52 -8.56
C GLY A 198 -1.46 -7.06 -9.80
N GLU A 199 -2.09 -5.89 -9.78
CA GLU A 199 -2.71 -5.31 -10.97
C GLU A 199 -1.71 -4.50 -11.82
N PRO A 200 -1.82 -4.54 -13.16
CA PRO A 200 -0.95 -3.74 -14.01
C PRO A 200 -1.31 -2.25 -13.92
N ILE A 201 -0.38 -1.46 -13.37
CA ILE A 201 -0.44 0.00 -13.36
C ILE A 201 0.42 0.55 -14.51
N PRO A 202 -0.14 1.31 -15.47
CA PRO A 202 0.64 1.96 -16.51
C PRO A 202 1.71 2.89 -15.94
N VAL A 203 2.88 2.93 -16.58
CA VAL A 203 4.01 3.77 -16.20
C VAL A 203 4.33 4.72 -17.35
N VAL A 204 4.16 6.02 -17.12
CA VAL A 204 4.50 7.07 -18.07
C VAL A 204 5.67 7.87 -17.51
N SER A 205 6.67 8.15 -18.34
CA SER A 205 7.90 8.81 -17.90
C SER A 205 8.30 9.97 -18.81
N SER A 206 9.01 10.94 -18.25
CA SER A 206 9.86 11.80 -19.06
C SER A 206 10.92 10.97 -19.80
N PRO A 207 11.27 11.34 -21.04
CA PRO A 207 12.24 10.61 -21.86
C PRO A 207 13.70 10.78 -21.40
N LEU A 208 14.00 11.65 -20.43
CA LEU A 208 15.37 11.81 -19.92
C LEU A 208 15.84 10.55 -19.19
N THR A 209 17.12 10.21 -19.32
CA THR A 209 17.73 8.97 -18.84
C THR A 209 17.48 8.74 -17.36
N ARG A 210 17.66 9.75 -16.49
CA ARG A 210 17.36 9.64 -15.04
C ARG A 210 15.92 9.24 -14.73
N THR A 211 14.94 9.78 -15.47
CA THR A 211 13.52 9.44 -15.29
C THR A 211 13.20 8.09 -15.91
N LEU A 212 13.79 7.76 -17.06
CA LEU A 212 13.65 6.44 -17.69
C LEU A 212 14.21 5.32 -16.81
N GLN A 213 15.41 5.47 -16.25
CA GLN A 213 15.99 4.47 -15.35
C GLN A 213 15.13 4.28 -14.09
N THR A 214 14.60 5.38 -13.53
CA THR A 214 13.68 5.30 -12.39
C THR A 214 12.38 4.59 -12.77
N ALA A 215 11.78 4.96 -13.91
CA ALA A 215 10.54 4.36 -14.41
C ALA A 215 10.71 2.90 -14.79
N GLN A 216 11.86 2.50 -15.33
CA GLN A 216 12.14 1.13 -15.73
C GLN A 216 12.17 0.22 -14.50
N ALA A 217 12.82 0.64 -13.41
CA ALA A 217 12.81 -0.12 -12.16
C ALA A 217 11.37 -0.38 -11.66
N VAL A 218 10.49 0.63 -11.75
CA VAL A 218 9.07 0.51 -11.39
C VAL A 218 8.34 -0.44 -12.35
N ALA A 219 8.53 -0.26 -13.65
CA ALA A 219 7.87 -1.04 -14.68
C ALA A 219 8.27 -2.53 -14.61
N ASP A 220 9.54 -2.82 -14.36
CA ASP A 220 10.06 -4.18 -14.17
C ASP A 220 9.44 -4.85 -12.94
N ALA A 221 9.30 -4.11 -11.83
CA ALA A 221 8.70 -4.62 -10.59
C ALA A 221 7.19 -4.89 -10.72
N ILE A 222 6.49 -4.15 -11.59
CA ILE A 222 5.04 -4.30 -11.83
C ILE A 222 4.76 -5.28 -13.00
N GLY A 223 5.72 -5.46 -13.93
CA GLY A 223 5.57 -6.30 -15.12
C GLY A 223 4.90 -5.58 -16.30
N VAL A 224 5.17 -4.29 -16.49
CA VAL A 224 4.62 -3.46 -17.58
C VAL A 224 5.72 -2.79 -18.41
N ARG A 225 5.35 -2.08 -19.48
CA ARG A 225 6.27 -1.26 -20.26
C ARG A 225 6.19 0.20 -19.84
N VAL A 226 7.30 0.93 -19.99
CA VAL A 226 7.34 2.38 -19.82
C VAL A 226 6.88 3.05 -21.11
N GLU A 227 5.89 3.92 -21.00
CA GLU A 227 5.52 4.88 -22.05
C GLU A 227 6.24 6.21 -21.81
N THR A 228 6.63 6.91 -22.88
CA THR A 228 7.34 8.20 -22.74
C THR A 228 6.48 9.35 -23.20
N ASN A 229 6.54 10.47 -22.48
CA ASN A 229 5.85 11.70 -22.86
C ASN A 229 6.79 12.91 -22.74
N GLN A 230 7.01 13.60 -23.88
CA GLN A 230 7.90 14.76 -23.98
C GLN A 230 7.44 15.94 -23.11
N GLY A 231 6.13 16.06 -22.85
CA GLY A 231 5.59 17.11 -22.00
C GLY A 231 5.96 16.97 -20.52
N LEU A 232 6.54 15.83 -20.10
CA LEU A 232 7.03 15.58 -18.74
C LEU A 232 8.49 15.95 -18.49
N VAL A 233 9.24 16.44 -19.50
CA VAL A 233 10.65 16.86 -19.35
C VAL A 233 10.79 17.98 -18.32
N GLU A 234 11.93 18.11 -17.64
CA GLU A 234 12.18 19.20 -16.68
C GLU A 234 12.19 20.58 -17.39
N THR A 235 12.09 21.64 -16.60
CA THR A 235 12.36 23.02 -17.04
C THR A 235 13.73 23.10 -17.69
N ASP A 236 13.78 23.69 -18.89
CA ASP A 236 15.01 24.15 -19.51
C ASP A 236 15.61 25.34 -18.74
N PHE A 237 16.72 25.11 -18.04
CA PHE A 237 17.42 26.16 -17.29
C PHE A 237 18.39 26.97 -18.17
N GLY A 238 18.52 26.64 -19.46
CA GLY A 238 19.38 27.36 -20.40
C GLY A 238 20.81 27.51 -19.88
N GLU A 239 21.31 28.75 -19.83
CA GLU A 239 22.68 29.04 -19.39
C GLU A 239 22.95 28.79 -17.91
N TRP A 240 21.91 28.54 -17.10
CA TRP A 240 22.06 28.15 -15.70
C TRP A 240 22.25 26.65 -15.49
N GLU A 241 22.12 25.83 -16.53
CA GLU A 241 22.37 24.39 -16.44
C GLU A 241 23.73 24.10 -15.80
N GLY A 242 23.75 23.23 -14.79
CA GLY A 242 24.96 22.85 -14.06
C GLY A 242 25.45 23.90 -13.05
N LEU A 243 24.90 25.11 -13.01
CA LEU A 243 25.24 26.09 -11.97
C LEU A 243 24.54 25.75 -10.66
N THR A 244 25.21 26.03 -9.54
CA THR A 244 24.54 26.14 -8.25
C THR A 244 23.65 27.37 -8.22
N PHE A 245 22.72 27.40 -7.27
CA PHE A 245 21.87 28.55 -7.03
C PHE A 245 22.66 29.84 -6.79
N ARG A 246 23.78 29.75 -6.06
CA ARG A 246 24.67 30.87 -5.76
C ARG A 246 25.38 31.36 -7.02
N GLU A 247 25.96 30.45 -7.80
CA GLU A 247 26.66 30.82 -9.04
C GLU A 247 25.71 31.50 -10.04
N ALA A 248 24.47 31.03 -10.17
CA ALA A 248 23.47 31.68 -11.02
C ALA A 248 23.06 33.07 -10.49
N ALA A 249 22.93 33.23 -9.17
CA ALA A 249 22.61 34.51 -8.54
C ALA A 249 23.77 35.52 -8.65
N GLU A 250 25.02 35.06 -8.59
CA GLU A 250 26.22 35.89 -8.78
C GLU A 250 26.38 36.29 -10.26
N ARG A 251 26.06 35.38 -11.19
CA ARG A 251 26.13 35.63 -12.64
C ARG A 251 25.06 36.61 -13.11
N ASP A 252 23.80 36.42 -12.69
CA ASP A 252 22.64 37.16 -13.18
C ASP A 252 21.76 37.70 -12.02
N PRO A 253 22.26 38.59 -11.14
CA PRO A 253 21.61 38.92 -9.86
C PRO A 253 20.19 39.49 -10.00
N GLU A 254 19.98 40.43 -10.92
CA GLU A 254 18.66 41.04 -11.14
C GLU A 254 17.66 40.06 -11.77
N LEU A 255 18.11 39.27 -12.75
CA LEU A 255 17.26 38.31 -13.44
C LEU A 255 16.88 37.15 -12.51
N HIS A 256 17.86 36.59 -11.80
CA HIS A 256 17.66 35.52 -10.82
C HIS A 256 16.70 35.97 -9.70
N GLY A 257 16.88 37.18 -9.17
CA GLY A 257 15.97 37.75 -8.19
C GLY A 257 14.52 37.89 -8.70
N ARG A 258 14.31 38.26 -9.97
CA ARG A 258 12.96 38.29 -10.58
C ARG A 258 12.39 36.89 -10.81
N TRP A 259 13.21 35.99 -11.34
CA TRP A 259 12.84 34.60 -11.62
C TRP A 259 12.31 33.86 -10.39
N LEU A 260 12.86 34.13 -9.19
CA LEU A 260 12.39 33.55 -7.93
C LEU A 260 11.01 34.05 -7.44
N ARG A 261 10.46 35.10 -8.06
CA ARG A 261 9.20 35.74 -7.64
C ARG A 261 8.14 35.73 -8.73
N ASP A 262 8.52 35.49 -9.98
CA ASP A 262 7.66 35.57 -11.15
C ASP A 262 7.87 34.34 -12.04
N SER A 263 6.85 33.47 -12.12
CA SER A 263 6.89 32.22 -12.90
C SER A 263 6.89 32.44 -14.41
N SER A 264 6.61 33.65 -14.88
CA SER A 264 6.61 34.01 -16.30
C SER A 264 8.02 34.33 -16.82
N VAL A 265 8.94 34.70 -15.92
CA VAL A 265 10.33 35.03 -16.25
C VAL A 265 11.11 33.74 -16.53
N PRO A 266 11.76 33.58 -17.70
CA PRO A 266 12.63 32.44 -17.98
C PRO A 266 14.07 32.70 -17.48
N PRO A 267 14.85 31.64 -17.22
CA PRO A 267 16.31 31.76 -17.14
C PRO A 267 16.90 32.11 -18.52
N PRO A 268 18.14 32.63 -18.61
CA PRO A 268 18.76 32.99 -19.88
C PRO A 268 18.80 31.80 -20.85
N GLY A 269 18.20 31.96 -22.03
CA GLY A 269 18.16 30.91 -23.06
C GLY A 269 17.27 29.69 -22.73
N GLY A 270 16.55 29.69 -21.61
CA GLY A 270 15.72 28.57 -21.17
C GLY A 270 14.22 28.79 -21.31
N GLU A 271 13.43 28.09 -20.49
CA GLU A 271 11.97 28.19 -20.47
C GLU A 271 11.44 28.66 -19.12
N SER A 272 10.35 29.43 -19.14
CA SER A 272 9.69 29.87 -17.92
C SER A 272 8.81 28.76 -17.33
N PHE A 273 8.55 28.84 -16.02
CA PHE A 273 7.66 27.89 -15.37
C PHE A 273 6.24 27.91 -15.93
N ASP A 274 5.77 29.06 -16.43
CA ASP A 274 4.47 29.15 -17.11
C ASP A 274 4.44 28.37 -18.44
N ARG A 275 5.56 28.27 -19.16
CA ARG A 275 5.67 27.41 -20.36
C ARG A 275 5.60 25.94 -19.98
N VAL A 276 6.32 25.55 -18.93
CA VAL A 276 6.27 24.18 -18.39
C VAL A 276 4.86 23.83 -17.93
N HIS A 277 4.21 24.73 -17.19
CA HIS A 277 2.86 24.53 -16.69
C HIS A 277 1.85 24.28 -17.82
N ARG A 278 1.92 25.04 -18.92
CA ARG A 278 1.06 24.86 -20.09
C ARG A 278 1.22 23.50 -20.76
N ARG A 279 2.46 23.03 -20.97
CA ARG A 279 2.67 21.69 -21.55
C ARG A 279 2.25 20.58 -20.59
N VAL A 280 2.46 20.76 -19.29
CA VAL A 280 2.05 19.79 -18.27
C VAL A 280 0.53 19.72 -18.13
N LEU A 281 -0.19 20.83 -18.33
CA LEU A 281 -1.66 20.84 -18.40
C LEU A 281 -2.15 19.95 -19.54
N ALA A 282 -1.56 20.08 -20.74
CA ALA A 282 -1.91 19.23 -21.88
C ALA A 282 -1.63 17.74 -21.60
N VAL A 283 -0.49 17.42 -20.98
CA VAL A 283 -0.19 16.04 -20.54
C VAL A 283 -1.20 15.55 -19.51
N ARG A 284 -1.60 16.39 -18.55
CA ARG A 284 -2.62 16.03 -17.57
C ARG A 284 -3.92 15.64 -18.28
N ASP A 285 -4.38 16.47 -19.21
CA ASP A 285 -5.61 16.22 -19.96
C ASP A 285 -5.53 14.92 -20.77
N GLU A 286 -4.40 14.69 -21.45
CA GLU A 286 -4.10 13.47 -22.22
C GLU A 286 -4.13 12.22 -21.34
N LEU A 287 -3.46 12.26 -20.18
CA LEU A 287 -3.35 11.12 -19.26
C LEU A 287 -4.68 10.84 -18.55
N VAL A 288 -5.45 11.87 -18.19
CA VAL A 288 -6.81 11.70 -17.64
C VAL A 288 -7.72 11.02 -18.66
N ALA A 289 -7.66 11.43 -19.93
CA ALA A 289 -8.46 10.81 -20.99
C ALA A 289 -8.02 9.36 -21.27
N SER A 290 -6.72 9.11 -21.39
CA SER A 290 -6.16 7.79 -21.74
C SER A 290 -6.29 6.75 -20.62
N TYR A 291 -6.26 7.21 -19.36
CA TYR A 291 -6.32 6.36 -18.18
C TYR A 291 -7.52 6.70 -17.30
N ALA A 292 -8.66 7.03 -17.91
CA ALA A 292 -9.90 7.35 -17.21
C ALA A 292 -10.23 6.31 -16.13
N GLU A 293 -10.49 6.79 -14.91
CA GLU A 293 -10.86 5.96 -13.75
C GLU A 293 -9.82 4.91 -13.32
N ARG A 294 -8.57 5.06 -13.77
CA ARG A 294 -7.44 4.18 -13.46
C ARG A 294 -6.35 4.92 -12.68
N THR A 295 -5.44 4.15 -12.11
CA THR A 295 -4.20 4.66 -11.53
C THR A 295 -3.09 4.60 -12.58
N VAL A 296 -2.23 5.62 -12.63
CA VAL A 296 -1.05 5.69 -13.50
C VAL A 296 0.15 6.20 -12.70
N VAL A 297 1.33 5.61 -12.90
CA VAL A 297 2.59 6.14 -12.38
C VAL A 297 3.13 7.15 -13.38
N VAL A 298 3.46 8.35 -12.92
CA VAL A 298 4.03 9.42 -13.74
C VAL A 298 5.40 9.78 -13.17
N VAL A 299 6.46 9.39 -13.89
CA VAL A 299 7.84 9.61 -13.46
C VAL A 299 8.40 10.86 -14.14
N SER A 300 8.81 11.84 -13.33
CA SER A 300 9.22 13.15 -13.84
C SER A 300 10.19 13.84 -12.88
N HIS A 301 10.21 15.17 -12.92
CA HIS A 301 11.17 16.04 -12.26
C HIS A 301 10.45 17.05 -11.36
N VAL A 302 11.20 17.99 -10.78
CA VAL A 302 10.67 18.91 -9.78
C VAL A 302 9.58 19.80 -10.39
N THR A 303 9.85 20.48 -11.51
CA THR A 303 8.89 21.47 -12.03
C THR A 303 7.59 20.85 -12.56
N PRO A 304 7.62 19.77 -13.37
CA PRO A 304 6.39 19.15 -13.84
C PRO A 304 5.55 18.54 -12.70
N ILE A 305 6.17 17.92 -11.69
CA ILE A 305 5.44 17.37 -10.54
C ILE A 305 4.81 18.49 -9.73
N LYS A 306 5.55 19.59 -9.44
CA LYS A 306 4.97 20.76 -8.78
C LYS A 306 3.83 21.37 -9.59
N SER A 307 3.92 21.37 -10.92
CA SER A 307 2.86 21.83 -11.81
C SER A 307 1.60 20.96 -11.72
N LEU A 308 1.74 19.62 -11.68
CA LEU A 308 0.60 18.70 -11.49
C LEU A 308 -0.05 18.88 -10.11
N LEU A 309 0.76 19.08 -9.06
CA LEU A 309 0.26 19.38 -7.71
C LEU A 309 -0.40 20.75 -7.63
N ARG A 310 0.11 21.75 -8.36
CA ARG A 310 -0.52 23.06 -8.51
C ARG A 310 -1.92 22.95 -9.12
N LEU A 311 -2.07 22.13 -10.18
CA LEU A 311 -3.38 21.85 -10.78
C LEU A 311 -4.32 21.15 -9.79
N GLY A 312 -3.81 20.16 -9.04
CA GLY A 312 -4.61 19.42 -8.07
C GLY A 312 -5.06 20.23 -6.85
N LEU A 313 -4.32 21.27 -6.47
CA LEU A 313 -4.63 22.16 -5.35
C LEU A 313 -5.38 23.43 -5.75
N ASP A 314 -5.62 23.63 -7.05
CA ASP A 314 -6.10 24.91 -7.61
C ASP A 314 -5.32 26.12 -7.09
N ALA A 315 -3.98 25.97 -7.05
CA ALA A 315 -3.09 26.94 -6.44
C ALA A 315 -2.47 27.90 -7.46
N GLY A 316 -2.16 29.11 -6.98
CA GLY A 316 -1.39 30.09 -7.74
C GLY A 316 0.06 29.66 -8.02
N PRO A 317 0.75 30.36 -8.94
CA PRO A 317 2.13 30.02 -9.36
C PRO A 317 3.16 30.09 -8.22
N SER A 318 2.88 30.83 -7.15
CA SER A 318 3.75 30.94 -5.97
C SER A 318 4.01 29.60 -5.27
N LEU A 319 3.15 28.58 -5.49
CA LEU A 319 3.36 27.23 -4.98
C LEU A 319 4.70 26.63 -5.44
N LEU A 320 5.15 26.94 -6.66
CA LEU A 320 6.38 26.39 -7.23
C LEU A 320 7.62 26.69 -6.36
N PHE A 321 7.62 27.83 -5.66
CA PHE A 321 8.72 28.29 -4.82
C PHE A 321 8.61 27.83 -3.37
N ARG A 322 7.44 27.32 -2.95
CA ARG A 322 7.15 26.95 -1.55
C ARG A 322 7.03 25.46 -1.33
N LEU A 323 6.74 24.70 -2.39
CA LEU A 323 6.66 23.26 -2.34
C LEU A 323 8.07 22.66 -2.42
N HIS A 324 8.44 21.81 -1.48
CA HIS A 324 9.67 21.01 -1.53
C HIS A 324 9.37 19.61 -2.06
N LEU A 325 10.28 19.05 -2.85
CA LEU A 325 10.21 17.67 -3.34
C LEU A 325 11.59 17.04 -3.19
N ASP A 326 11.69 15.93 -2.47
CA ASP A 326 12.88 15.11 -2.32
C ASP A 326 13.06 14.19 -3.52
N LEU A 327 14.28 13.69 -3.70
CA LEU A 327 14.60 12.69 -4.75
C LEU A 327 13.86 11.38 -4.46
N ALA A 328 13.42 10.70 -5.52
CA ALA A 328 12.58 9.51 -5.43
C ALA A 328 11.31 9.65 -4.58
N ALA A 329 10.90 10.88 -4.23
CA ALA A 329 9.69 11.09 -3.46
C ALA A 329 8.44 10.80 -4.29
N LEU A 330 7.43 10.24 -3.60
CA LEU A 330 6.11 9.94 -4.14
C LEU A 330 5.10 11.02 -3.71
N SER A 331 4.34 11.54 -4.66
CA SER A 331 3.15 12.35 -4.41
C SER A 331 1.94 11.75 -5.12
N ILE A 332 0.73 12.03 -4.64
CA ILE A 332 -0.50 11.47 -5.21
C ILE A 332 -1.50 12.60 -5.44
N VAL A 333 -1.96 12.72 -6.68
CA VAL A 333 -3.04 13.62 -7.09
C VAL A 333 -4.10 12.85 -7.85
N GLU A 334 -5.36 13.20 -7.61
CA GLU A 334 -6.54 12.63 -8.24
C GLU A 334 -7.27 13.70 -9.04
N PHE A 335 -7.65 13.38 -10.28
CA PHE A 335 -8.47 14.23 -11.14
C PHE A 335 -9.79 13.53 -11.43
N TYR A 336 -10.90 14.23 -11.18
CA TYR A 336 -12.25 13.70 -11.27
C TYR A 336 -12.91 14.09 -12.59
N PRO A 337 -13.84 13.27 -13.13
CA PRO A 337 -14.55 13.57 -14.38
C PRO A 337 -15.36 14.87 -14.35
N ASP A 338 -15.80 15.32 -13.18
CA ASP A 338 -16.53 16.57 -12.98
C ASP A 338 -15.63 17.82 -12.94
N GLY A 339 -14.33 17.65 -13.18
CA GLY A 339 -13.33 18.71 -13.15
C GLY A 339 -12.74 18.98 -11.77
N ASN A 340 -13.22 18.30 -10.71
CA ASN A 340 -12.65 18.43 -9.38
C ASN A 340 -11.29 17.71 -9.28
N ALA A 341 -10.50 18.04 -8.27
CA ALA A 341 -9.21 17.42 -8.02
C ALA A 341 -8.93 17.27 -6.51
N SER A 342 -8.05 16.33 -6.16
CA SER A 342 -7.62 16.14 -4.77
C SER A 342 -6.16 15.70 -4.71
N VAL A 343 -5.35 16.43 -3.93
CA VAL A 343 -4.00 15.98 -3.57
C VAL A 343 -4.08 15.13 -2.31
N ARG A 344 -3.67 13.87 -2.41
CA ARG A 344 -3.80 12.85 -1.35
C ARG A 344 -2.51 12.63 -0.58
N LEU A 345 -1.36 12.91 -1.20
CA LEU A 345 -0.04 12.72 -0.63
C LEU A 345 0.94 13.69 -1.29
N VAL A 346 1.87 14.24 -0.51
CA VAL A 346 2.91 15.14 -1.02
C VAL A 346 4.24 14.73 -0.43
N ASN A 347 5.24 14.53 -1.29
CA ASN A 347 6.64 14.39 -0.93
C ASN A 347 6.96 13.25 0.07
N ASP A 348 6.38 12.07 -0.12
CA ASP A 348 6.62 10.92 0.76
C ASP A 348 7.86 10.13 0.33
N THR A 349 8.77 9.91 1.27
CA THR A 349 10.03 9.17 1.11
C THR A 349 10.15 7.98 2.06
N CYS A 350 9.07 7.51 2.69
CA CYS A 350 9.16 6.46 3.73
C CYS A 350 9.68 5.11 3.23
N HIS A 351 9.71 4.91 1.90
CA HIS A 351 10.29 3.72 1.26
C HIS A 351 11.82 3.77 1.20
N LEU A 352 12.45 4.91 1.48
CA LEU A 352 13.90 5.10 1.49
C LEU A 352 14.51 4.88 2.89
N ALA A 353 13.69 4.62 3.90
CA ALA A 353 14.07 4.51 5.31
C ALA A 353 14.50 3.09 5.71
#